data_AF-A0A936FN00-F1
#
_entry.id   AF-A0A936FN00-F1
#
_cell.length_a   1.000
_cell.length_b   1.000
_cell.length_c   1.000
_cell.angle_alpha   90.00
_cell.angle_beta   90.00
_cell.angle_gamma   90.00
#
_symmetry.space_group_name_H-M   'P 1'
#
loop_
_entity.id
_entity.type
_entity.pdbx_description
1 polymer ?
#
loop_
_entity_poly.entity_id
_entity_poly.type
_entity_poly.pdbx_seq_one_letter_code
_entity_poly.pdbx_strand_id
1 'polypeptide(L)'
;MTVAVGDLLATTLLVLVVYLGILVFRLARLRPTTPRAAPAPVPAGPDSAAAVPPAVAPAPAPPPRPAPAPAPSATTPRPSTVHEEATALARQGLDAAAIARRCGISLGEAELVCWLANNKEPR
;
A
#
# COMPACT_ATOMS: atom_id res chain seq x y z
N MET A 1 -2.99 -16.86 39.31
CA MET A 1 -3.11 -15.70 38.40
C MET A 1 -3.00 -16.05 36.92
N THR A 2 -2.42 -17.20 36.53
CA THR A 2 -2.24 -17.61 35.11
C THR A 2 -3.52 -18.12 34.42
N VAL A 3 -4.46 -18.71 35.16
CA VAL A 3 -5.72 -19.23 34.59
C VAL A 3 -6.57 -18.10 34.00
N ALA A 4 -6.69 -16.97 34.71
CA ALA A 4 -7.41 -15.79 34.24
C ALA A 4 -6.75 -15.13 33.00
N VAL A 5 -5.41 -15.19 32.90
CA VAL A 5 -4.67 -14.69 31.73
C VAL A 5 -4.88 -15.61 30.54
N GLY A 6 -4.91 -16.94 30.77
CA GLY A 6 -5.20 -17.93 29.74
C GLY A 6 -6.58 -17.74 29.11
N ASP A 7 -7.62 -17.54 29.93
CA ASP A 7 -8.99 -17.32 29.45
C ASP A 7 -9.13 -16.00 28.69
N LEU A 8 -8.46 -14.93 29.13
CA LEU A 8 -8.46 -13.64 28.44
C LEU A 8 -7.77 -13.74 27.07
N LEU A 9 -6.63 -14.44 27.00
CA LEU A 9 -5.92 -14.69 25.75
C LEU A 9 -6.76 -15.55 24.81
N ALA A 10 -7.34 -16.65 25.29
CA ALA A 10 -8.19 -17.52 24.49
C ALA A 10 -9.41 -16.78 23.94
N THR A 11 -10.08 -15.98 24.77
CA THR A 11 -11.24 -15.17 24.35
C THR A 11 -10.84 -14.12 23.31
N THR A 12 -9.73 -13.40 23.54
CA THR A 12 -9.24 -12.39 22.61
C THR A 12 -8.85 -13.01 21.26
N LEU A 13 -8.14 -14.14 21.27
CA LEU A 13 -7.78 -14.87 20.07
C LEU A 13 -9.02 -15.38 19.32
N LEU A 14 -10.03 -15.90 20.04
CA LEU A 14 -11.29 -16.33 19.45
C LEU A 14 -11.98 -15.17 18.72
N VAL A 15 -12.14 -14.02 19.38
CA VAL A 15 -12.76 -12.83 18.78
C VAL A 15 -11.95 -12.36 17.57
N LEU A 16 -10.61 -12.36 17.66
CA LEU A 16 -9.73 -11.97 16.56
C LEU A 16 -9.90 -12.89 15.34
N VAL A 17 -9.94 -14.20 15.54
CA VAL A 17 -10.13 -15.17 14.45
C VAL A 17 -11.50 -15.00 13.80
N VAL A 18 -12.55 -14.84 14.59
CA VAL A 18 -13.90 -14.57 14.07
C VAL A 18 -13.93 -13.28 13.27
N TYR A 19 -13.34 -12.20 13.80
CA TYR A 19 -13.28 -10.91 13.13
C TYR A 19 -12.50 -10.98 11.80
N LEU A 20 -11.33 -11.64 11.80
CA LEU A 20 -10.54 -11.85 10.59
C LEU A 20 -11.30 -12.69 9.55
N GLY A 21 -12.02 -13.72 9.99
CA GLY A 21 -12.89 -14.52 9.11
C GLY A 21 -13.98 -13.68 8.46
N ILE A 22 -14.67 -12.83 9.24
CA ILE A 22 -15.68 -11.89 8.72
C ILE A 22 -15.05 -10.91 7.74
N LEU A 23 -13.87 -10.36 8.05
CA LEU A 23 -13.16 -9.41 7.19
C LEU A 23 -12.77 -10.06 5.86
N VAL A 24 -12.16 -11.25 5.89
CA VAL A 24 -11.80 -12.00 4.68
C VAL A 24 -13.05 -12.36 3.87
N PHE A 25 -14.12 -12.78 4.53
CA PHE A 25 -15.39 -13.10 3.86
C PHE A 25 -16.01 -11.87 3.20
N ARG A 26 -16.01 -10.72 3.88
CA ARG A 26 -16.46 -9.46 3.28
C ARG A 26 -15.56 -9.08 2.12
N LEU A 27 -14.25 -9.17 2.25
CA LEU A 27 -13.32 -8.89 1.16
C LEU A 27 -13.48 -9.86 -0.01
N ALA A 28 -13.74 -11.14 0.22
CA ALA A 28 -14.02 -12.12 -0.83
C ALA A 28 -15.35 -11.84 -1.53
N ARG A 29 -16.38 -11.42 -0.78
CA ARG A 29 -17.66 -10.97 -1.36
C ARG A 29 -17.54 -9.64 -2.12
N LEU A 30 -16.66 -8.74 -1.68
CA LEU A 30 -16.33 -7.48 -2.34
C LEU A 30 -15.32 -7.68 -3.49
N ARG A 31 -14.69 -8.86 -3.57
CA ARG A 31 -13.91 -9.35 -4.69
C ARG A 31 -14.72 -10.42 -5.43
N PRO A 32 -15.90 -10.12 -5.99
CA PRO A 32 -16.44 -10.99 -7.00
C PRO A 32 -15.44 -10.96 -8.16
N THR A 33 -14.71 -12.07 -8.26
CA THR A 33 -14.03 -12.61 -9.43
C THR A 33 -14.20 -11.75 -10.68
N THR A 34 -13.13 -11.06 -11.07
CA THR A 34 -12.88 -10.87 -12.51
C THR A 34 -12.98 -12.26 -13.14
N PRO A 35 -13.92 -12.51 -14.07
CA PRO A 35 -13.90 -13.72 -14.85
C PRO A 35 -12.57 -13.69 -15.61
N ARG A 36 -11.58 -14.47 -15.16
CA ARG A 36 -10.46 -14.80 -16.03
C ARG A 36 -11.10 -15.52 -17.18
N ALA A 37 -11.23 -14.81 -18.30
CA ALA A 37 -11.66 -15.33 -19.58
C ALA A 37 -11.06 -16.74 -19.72
N ALA A 38 -11.97 -17.71 -19.81
CA ALA A 38 -11.63 -19.10 -20.04
C ALA A 38 -10.61 -19.14 -21.19
N PRO A 39 -9.43 -19.75 -21.01
CA PRO A 39 -8.64 -20.12 -22.17
C PRO A 39 -9.53 -21.06 -23.01
N ALA A 40 -9.86 -20.62 -24.22
CA ALA A 40 -10.54 -21.45 -25.20
C ALA A 40 -9.79 -22.79 -25.31
N PRO A 41 -10.50 -23.93 -25.47
CA PRO A 41 -9.87 -25.22 -25.63
C PRO A 41 -9.08 -25.20 -26.95
N VAL A 42 -7.75 -25.13 -26.86
CA VAL A 42 -6.87 -25.32 -28.01
C VAL A 42 -6.71 -26.84 -28.16
N PRO A 43 -7.26 -27.48 -29.22
CA PRO A 43 -7.05 -28.90 -29.44
C PRO A 43 -5.57 -29.17 -29.77
N ALA A 44 -5.05 -30.25 -29.21
CA ALA A 44 -3.69 -30.73 -29.37
C ALA A 44 -3.31 -30.95 -30.85
N GLY A 45 -2.13 -30.44 -31.23
CA GLY A 45 -1.37 -30.88 -32.39
C GLY A 45 0.10 -30.98 -31.99
N PRO A 46 0.76 -32.15 -32.16
CA PRO A 46 2.18 -32.30 -31.86
C PRO A 46 2.97 -31.70 -33.03
N ASP A 47 4.04 -30.97 -32.73
CA ASP A 47 5.32 -31.09 -33.44
C ASP A 47 6.35 -30.19 -32.75
N SER A 48 7.13 -30.85 -31.90
CA SER A 48 8.42 -30.38 -31.44
C SER A 48 9.42 -30.69 -32.55
N ALA A 49 9.88 -29.68 -33.29
CA ALA A 49 11.01 -29.82 -34.20
C ALA A 49 11.86 -28.54 -34.21
N ALA A 50 12.94 -28.62 -33.42
CA ALA A 50 14.28 -28.10 -33.72
C ALA A 50 14.43 -26.83 -34.57
N ALA A 51 14.92 -25.77 -33.95
CA ALA A 51 16.00 -24.94 -34.52
C ALA A 51 16.64 -24.07 -33.42
N VAL A 52 17.86 -24.41 -33.02
CA VAL A 52 18.81 -23.49 -32.36
C VAL A 52 19.78 -22.98 -33.46
N PRO A 53 20.51 -21.87 -33.26
CA PRO A 53 20.32 -20.56 -33.88
C PRO A 53 21.41 -20.23 -34.93
N PRO A 54 21.39 -19.03 -35.54
CA PRO A 54 22.67 -18.32 -35.68
C PRO A 54 22.63 -16.86 -35.20
N ALA A 55 23.59 -16.58 -34.31
CA ALA A 55 24.38 -15.35 -34.21
C ALA A 55 23.66 -14.01 -34.42
N VAL A 56 23.19 -13.41 -33.33
CA VAL A 56 22.99 -11.96 -33.25
C VAL A 56 24.34 -11.31 -32.91
N ALA A 57 24.76 -10.38 -33.76
CA ALA A 57 25.94 -9.54 -33.65
C ALA A 57 26.10 -8.86 -32.27
N PRO A 58 27.32 -8.51 -31.84
CA PRO A 58 27.54 -7.85 -30.55
C PRO A 58 26.86 -6.47 -30.53
N ALA A 59 25.87 -6.31 -29.66
CA ALA A 59 25.24 -5.04 -29.38
C ALA A 59 26.26 -4.05 -28.78
N PRO A 60 26.24 -2.76 -29.18
CA PRO A 60 27.11 -1.76 -28.59
C PRO A 60 26.83 -1.62 -27.09
N ALA A 61 27.90 -1.55 -26.30
CA ALA A 61 27.85 -1.44 -24.84
C ALA A 61 26.97 -0.25 -24.40
N PRO A 62 26.10 -0.43 -23.37
CA PRO A 62 25.30 0.66 -22.84
C PRO A 62 26.19 1.73 -22.18
N PRO A 63 25.86 3.02 -22.28
CA PRO A 63 26.58 4.07 -21.55
C PRO A 63 26.49 3.83 -20.04
N PRO A 64 27.49 4.28 -19.25
CA PRO A 64 27.45 4.14 -17.80
C PRO A 64 26.21 4.84 -17.23
N ARG A 65 25.38 4.07 -16.51
CA ARG A 65 24.26 4.60 -15.74
C ARG A 65 24.80 5.62 -14.72
N PRO A 66 24.22 6.83 -14.61
CA PRO A 66 24.48 7.71 -13.48
C PRO A 66 24.13 6.98 -12.18
N ALA A 67 25.02 7.07 -11.19
CA ALA A 67 24.81 6.50 -9.87
C ALA A 67 23.46 6.96 -9.28
N PRO A 68 22.70 6.09 -8.59
CA PRO A 68 21.48 6.51 -7.91
C PRO A 68 21.82 7.57 -6.86
N ALA A 69 21.16 8.73 -6.97
CA ALA A 69 21.20 9.77 -5.95
C ALA A 69 20.77 9.17 -4.60
N PRO A 70 21.36 9.62 -3.47
CA PRO A 70 21.02 9.10 -2.16
C PRO A 70 19.53 9.30 -1.90
N ALA A 71 18.81 8.19 -1.68
CA ALA A 71 17.44 8.22 -1.20
C ALA A 71 17.39 8.98 0.13
N PRO A 72 16.41 9.89 0.34
CA PRO A 72 16.29 10.56 1.63
C PRO A 72 16.10 9.50 2.71
N SER A 73 17.02 9.47 3.67
CA SER A 73 16.95 8.59 4.83
C SER A 73 15.63 8.85 5.54
N ALA A 74 14.82 7.81 5.68
CA ALA A 74 13.62 7.84 6.51
C ALA A 74 14.05 8.06 7.97
N THR A 75 14.10 9.32 8.38
CA THR A 75 14.26 9.71 9.77
C THR A 75 13.04 9.22 10.56
N THR A 76 13.34 8.51 11.64
CA THR A 76 12.50 8.03 12.74
C THR A 76 11.21 8.82 13.00
N PRO A 77 10.09 8.14 13.32
CA PRO A 77 8.80 8.80 13.45
C PRO A 77 8.77 9.67 14.72
N ARG A 78 8.65 11.00 14.53
CA ARG A 78 7.97 11.90 15.47
C ARG A 78 6.68 12.40 14.82
N PRO A 79 5.71 11.51 14.53
CA PRO A 79 4.58 11.85 13.69
C PRO A 79 3.54 12.66 14.46
N SER A 80 3.47 12.52 15.80
CA SER A 80 2.41 13.12 16.60
C SER A 80 2.44 14.64 16.58
N THR A 81 3.58 15.28 16.84
CA THR A 81 3.63 16.74 16.96
C THR A 81 3.44 17.46 15.63
N VAL A 82 4.04 16.94 14.56
CA VAL A 82 3.94 17.54 13.21
C VAL A 82 2.54 17.34 12.63
N HIS A 83 1.94 16.16 12.85
CA HIS A 83 0.56 15.89 12.43
C HIS A 83 -0.47 16.70 13.23
N GLU A 84 -0.26 16.88 14.53
CA GLU A 84 -1.09 17.76 15.37
C GLU A 84 -1.03 19.22 14.90
N GLU A 85 0.17 19.72 14.56
CA GLU A 85 0.32 21.07 13.98
C GLU A 85 -0.39 21.18 12.61
N ALA A 86 -0.18 20.20 11.72
CA ALA A 86 -0.81 20.18 10.40
C ALA A 86 -2.35 20.14 10.49
N THR A 87 -2.90 19.33 11.41
CA THR A 87 -4.35 19.25 11.63
C THR A 87 -4.93 20.54 12.25
N ALA A 88 -4.19 21.23 13.12
CA ALA A 88 -4.59 22.53 13.64
C ALA A 88 -4.64 23.61 12.55
N LEU A 89 -3.64 23.63 11.64
CA LEU A 89 -3.62 24.54 10.49
C LEU A 89 -4.73 24.23 9.48
N ALA A 90 -5.00 22.95 9.21
CA ALA A 90 -6.12 22.54 8.35
C ALA A 90 -7.47 22.99 8.92
N ARG A 91 -7.67 22.91 10.24
CA ARG A 91 -8.86 23.44 10.92
C ARG A 91 -8.98 24.97 10.85
N GLN A 92 -7.85 25.67 10.73
CA GLN A 92 -7.82 27.12 10.47
C GLN A 92 -8.11 27.47 8.99
N GLY A 93 -8.32 26.47 8.13
CA GLY A 93 -8.64 26.66 6.72
C GLY A 93 -7.43 26.94 5.83
N LEU A 94 -6.20 26.61 6.28
CA LEU A 94 -5.03 26.73 5.41
C LEU A 94 -5.09 25.71 4.26
N ASP A 95 -4.60 26.14 3.11
CA ASP A 95 -4.44 25.28 1.93
C ASP A 95 -3.36 24.20 2.13
N ALA A 96 -3.57 23.03 1.53
CA ALA A 96 -2.70 21.86 1.65
C ALA A 96 -1.26 22.16 1.21
N ALA A 97 -1.07 22.96 0.15
CA ALA A 97 0.28 23.32 -0.30
C ALA A 97 0.99 24.24 0.71
N ALA A 98 0.25 25.11 1.40
CA ALA A 98 0.80 25.95 2.46
C ALA A 98 1.18 25.14 3.70
N ILE A 99 0.36 24.15 4.08
CA ILE A 99 0.63 23.24 5.20
C ILE A 99 1.87 22.39 4.91
N ALA A 100 1.98 21.81 3.71
CA ALA A 100 3.14 21.01 3.30
C ALA A 100 4.46 21.79 3.45
N ARG A 101 4.50 23.04 2.97
CA ARG A 101 5.68 23.90 3.07
C ARG A 101 6.01 24.28 4.52
N ARG A 102 4.99 24.55 5.34
CA ARG A 102 5.16 25.03 6.71
C ARG A 102 5.60 23.92 7.67
N CYS A 103 5.01 22.73 7.53
CA CYS A 103 5.25 21.60 8.41
C CYS A 103 6.36 20.65 7.88
N GLY A 104 6.85 20.88 6.66
CA GLY A 104 7.88 20.03 6.04
C GLY A 104 7.39 18.62 5.68
N ILE A 105 6.07 18.46 5.49
CA ILE A 105 5.43 17.20 5.11
C ILE A 105 5.18 17.14 3.60
N SER A 106 4.89 15.95 3.08
CA SER A 106 4.55 15.78 1.67
C SER A 106 3.20 16.43 1.33
N LEU A 107 3.00 16.84 0.06
CA LEU A 107 1.72 17.40 -0.39
C LEU A 107 0.56 16.42 -0.16
N GLY A 108 0.76 15.14 -0.46
CA GLY A 108 -0.27 14.11 -0.25
C GLY A 108 -0.62 13.91 1.23
N GLU A 109 0.34 14.07 2.14
CA GLU A 109 0.07 14.05 3.58
C GLU A 109 -0.74 15.27 4.03
N ALA A 110 -0.44 16.46 3.49
CA ALA A 110 -1.21 17.66 3.76
C ALA A 110 -2.65 17.59 3.21
N GLU A 111 -2.85 17.06 2.00
CA GLU A 111 -4.18 16.85 1.42
C GLU A 111 -5.01 15.87 2.25
N LEU A 112 -4.39 14.77 2.70
CA LEU A 112 -5.03 13.81 3.60
C LEU A 112 -5.46 14.49 4.91
N VAL A 113 -4.62 15.34 5.48
CA VAL A 113 -4.93 16.10 6.70
C VAL A 113 -6.08 17.08 6.49
N CYS A 114 -6.11 17.81 5.38
CA CYS A 114 -7.24 18.69 5.03
C CYS A 114 -8.55 17.89 4.87
N TRP A 115 -8.51 16.76 4.17
CA TRP A 115 -9.67 15.88 4.02
C TRP A 115 -10.15 15.35 5.37
N LEU A 116 -9.24 14.87 6.22
CA LEU A 116 -9.57 14.38 7.56
C LEU A 116 -10.17 15.48 8.42
N ALA A 117 -9.61 16.69 8.41
CA ALA A 117 -10.13 17.82 9.17
C ALA A 117 -11.58 18.15 8.80
N ASN A 118 -11.91 18.15 7.52
CA ASN A 118 -13.27 18.40 7.03
C ASN A 118 -14.26 17.26 7.32
N ASN A 119 -13.78 16.01 7.44
CA ASN A 119 -14.62 14.84 7.73
C ASN A 119 -14.75 14.53 9.24
N LYS A 120 -13.97 15.19 10.10
CA LYS A 120 -13.91 14.94 11.55
C LYS A 120 -14.81 15.88 12.36
N GLU A 121 -15.75 16.56 11.72
CA GLU A 121 -16.89 17.18 12.38
C GLU A 121 -18.00 16.13 12.59
N PRO A 122 -18.08 15.46 13.76
CA PRO A 122 -19.32 14.81 14.16
C PRO A 122 -20.36 15.92 14.39
N ARG A 123 -21.49 15.80 13.69
CA ARG A 123 -22.71 16.56 13.97
C ARG A 123 -23.35 16.10 15.28
#